data_AF-A0A5W1Z7A7-F1
#
_entry.id   AF-A0A5W1Z7A7-F1
#
_cell.length_a   1.000
_cell.length_b   1.000
_cell.length_c   1.000
_cell.angle_alpha   90.00
_cell.angle_beta   90.00
_cell.angle_gamma   90.00
#
_symmetry.space_group_name_H-M   'P 1'
#
loop_
_entity.id
_entity.type
_entity.pdbx_description
1 polymer ?
#
loop_
_entity_poly.entity_id
_entity_poly.type
_entity_poly.pdbx_seq_one_letter_code
_entity_poly.pdbx_strand_id
1 'polypeptide(L)'
;MRRKLYEKIFSIVSEINFKCGFIDGKCLQQSDVFECLTVKFTPKLMGLTENGFNAHLQNRIDSEGKKTTIYINGRTLVALDRVTQAINLILKPPSSFITRTDVLEVLILHCADDVRDYYLTQYREKGFCDEQKSDL
;
A
#
# COMPACT_ATOMS: atom_id res chain seq x y z
N MET A 1 -10.75 7.61 9.32
CA MET A 1 -10.27 7.31 7.94
C MET A 1 -9.12 6.29 7.95
N ARG A 2 -8.03 6.51 8.70
CA ARG A 2 -6.85 5.63 8.75
C ARG A 2 -7.10 4.15 9.03
N ARG A 3 -7.93 3.82 10.02
CA ARG A 3 -8.32 2.43 10.31
C ARG A 3 -8.94 1.72 9.09
N LYS A 4 -9.77 2.43 8.32
CA LYS A 4 -10.40 1.90 7.10
C LYS A 4 -9.36 1.61 5.99
N LEU A 5 -8.25 2.37 5.95
CA LEU A 5 -7.17 2.14 4.97
C LEU A 5 -6.46 0.81 5.27
N TYR A 6 -6.07 0.57 6.52
CA TYR A 6 -5.41 -0.68 6.89
C TYR A 6 -6.37 -1.88 6.87
N GLU A 7 -7.66 -1.67 7.16
CA GLU A 7 -8.71 -2.68 6.94
C GLU A 7 -8.87 -3.02 5.45
N LYS A 8 -8.75 -2.03 4.54
CA LYS A 8 -8.72 -2.29 3.08
C LYS A 8 -7.54 -3.17 2.70
N ILE A 9 -6.35 -2.91 3.24
CA ILE A 9 -5.16 -3.75 3.01
C ILE A 9 -5.37 -5.16 3.53
N PHE A 10 -5.93 -5.31 4.74
CA PHE A 10 -6.29 -6.62 5.27
C PHE A 10 -7.27 -7.35 4.33
N SER A 11 -8.32 -6.67 3.86
CA SER A 11 -9.30 -7.23 2.93
C SER A 11 -8.66 -7.70 1.63
N ILE A 12 -7.72 -6.93 1.07
CA ILE A 12 -7.01 -7.30 -0.17
C ILE A 12 -6.15 -8.54 0.06
N VAL A 13 -5.41 -8.60 1.17
CA VAL A 13 -4.60 -9.77 1.53
C VAL A 13 -5.48 -11.00 1.68
N SER A 14 -6.60 -10.90 2.39
CA SER A 14 -7.56 -11.99 2.55
C SER A 14 -8.15 -12.45 1.21
N GLU A 15 -8.55 -11.51 0.35
CA GLU A 15 -9.09 -11.83 -0.97
C GLU A 15 -8.08 -12.57 -1.84
N ILE A 16 -6.84 -12.07 -1.92
CA ILE A 16 -5.79 -12.70 -2.73
C ILE A 16 -5.47 -14.08 -2.18
N ASN A 17 -5.25 -14.22 -0.88
CA ASN A 17 -4.96 -15.53 -0.28
C ASN A 17 -6.12 -16.52 -0.48
N PHE A 18 -7.37 -16.07 -0.42
CA PHE A 18 -8.54 -16.91 -0.67
C PHE A 18 -8.61 -17.37 -2.13
N LYS A 19 -8.41 -16.47 -3.09
CA LYS A 19 -8.52 -16.77 -4.53
C LYS A 19 -7.31 -17.50 -5.09
N CYS A 20 -6.13 -17.21 -4.55
CA CYS A 20 -4.84 -17.64 -5.11
C CYS A 20 -4.16 -18.74 -4.29
N GLY A 21 -4.64 -19.03 -3.07
CA GLY A 21 -3.95 -19.94 -2.17
C GLY A 21 -2.54 -19.46 -1.82
N PHE A 22 -1.59 -20.39 -1.75
CA PHE A 22 -0.18 -20.09 -1.47
C PHE A 22 0.56 -19.71 -2.75
N ILE A 23 1.09 -18.49 -2.81
CA ILE A 23 1.98 -18.07 -3.89
C ILE A 23 3.41 -18.47 -3.48
N ASP A 24 4.08 -19.29 -4.29
CA ASP A 24 5.44 -19.78 -4.03
C ASP A 24 5.58 -20.44 -2.63
N GLY A 25 4.53 -21.16 -2.19
CA GLY A 25 4.47 -21.85 -0.88
C GLY A 25 4.27 -20.93 0.33
N LYS A 26 3.95 -19.65 0.12
CA LYS A 26 3.71 -18.67 1.19
C LYS A 26 2.40 -17.92 0.98
N CYS A 27 1.70 -17.63 2.08
CA CYS A 27 0.59 -16.69 2.05
C CYS A 27 1.13 -15.27 1.85
N LEU A 28 0.41 -14.46 1.07
CA LEU A 28 0.66 -13.04 0.99
C LEU A 28 0.45 -12.41 2.37
N GLN A 29 1.40 -11.60 2.81
CA GLN A 29 1.35 -10.84 4.05
C GLN A 29 1.08 -9.36 3.77
N GLN A 30 0.63 -8.61 4.78
CA GLN A 30 0.43 -7.16 4.65
C GLN A 30 1.74 -6.43 4.29
N SER A 31 2.88 -6.91 4.80
CA SER A 31 4.20 -6.35 4.46
C SER A 31 4.52 -6.47 2.98
N ASP A 32 4.07 -7.54 2.31
CA ASP A 32 4.30 -7.73 0.88
C ASP A 32 3.49 -6.71 0.07
N VAL A 33 2.27 -6.42 0.51
CA VAL A 33 1.43 -5.37 -0.08
C VAL A 33 2.06 -3.99 0.12
N PHE A 34 2.61 -3.68 1.30
CA PHE A 34 3.31 -2.42 1.52
C PHE A 34 4.59 -2.30 0.68
N GLU A 35 5.36 -3.38 0.53
CA GLU A 35 6.51 -3.41 -0.37
C GLU A 35 6.06 -3.17 -1.81
N CYS A 36 5.00 -3.84 -2.25
CA CYS A 36 4.45 -3.68 -3.59
C CYS A 36 4.03 -2.23 -3.87
N LEU A 37 3.28 -1.61 -2.94
CA LEU A 37 2.90 -0.20 -3.01
C LEU A 37 4.12 0.72 -3.18
N THR A 38 5.16 0.51 -2.36
CA THR A 38 6.31 1.42 -2.27
C THR A 38 7.36 1.18 -3.34
N VAL A 39 7.46 -0.03 -3.91
CA VAL A 39 8.43 -0.36 -4.95
C VAL A 39 7.84 -0.20 -6.35
N LYS A 40 6.58 -0.58 -6.56
CA LYS A 40 5.96 -0.59 -7.89
C LYS A 40 5.05 0.59 -8.17
N PHE A 41 4.36 1.11 -7.14
CA PHE A 41 3.30 2.10 -7.34
C PHE A 41 3.68 3.53 -6.93
N THR A 42 4.85 3.73 -6.33
CA THR A 42 5.44 5.06 -6.08
C THR A 42 5.43 6.00 -7.29
N PRO A 43 5.70 5.56 -8.54
CA PRO A 43 5.58 6.46 -9.70
C PRO A 43 4.19 7.07 -9.88
N LYS A 44 3.12 6.42 -9.40
CA LYS A 44 1.77 6.99 -9.44
C LYS A 44 1.60 8.20 -8.51
N LEU A 45 2.49 8.39 -7.54
CA LEU A 45 2.55 9.60 -6.73
C LEU A 45 3.05 10.81 -7.51
N MET A 46 3.79 10.62 -8.61
CA MET A 46 4.30 11.71 -9.45
C MET A 46 3.19 12.47 -10.20
N GLY A 47 1.96 11.91 -10.22
CA GLY A 47 0.76 12.56 -10.75
C GLY A 47 -0.11 13.25 -9.70
N LEU A 48 0.18 13.09 -8.41
CA LEU A 48 -0.53 13.80 -7.35
C LEU A 48 -0.01 15.24 -7.29
N THR A 49 -0.88 16.18 -7.67
CA THR A 49 -0.61 17.60 -7.48
C THR A 49 -0.34 17.91 -6.00
N GLU A 50 0.39 18.98 -5.71
CA GLU A 50 0.60 19.51 -4.35
C GLU A 50 -0.72 19.59 -3.54
N ASN A 51 -1.83 19.87 -4.22
CA ASN A 51 -3.19 19.88 -3.64
C ASN A 51 -3.64 18.51 -3.11
N GLY A 52 -3.23 17.40 -3.74
CA GLY A 52 -3.58 16.05 -3.30
C GLY A 52 -2.90 15.66 -1.99
N PHE A 53 -1.62 16.01 -1.83
CA PHE A 53 -0.90 15.84 -0.57
C PHE A 53 -1.41 16.80 0.51
N ASN A 54 -1.68 18.06 0.16
CA ASN A 54 -2.20 19.05 1.12
C ASN A 54 -3.59 18.67 1.65
N ALA A 55 -4.48 18.16 0.81
CA ALA A 55 -5.77 17.63 1.25
C ALA A 55 -5.61 16.44 2.21
N HIS A 56 -4.64 15.56 1.97
CA HIS A 56 -4.34 14.46 2.89
C HIS A 56 -3.77 14.97 4.23
N LEU A 57 -2.87 15.95 4.20
CA LEU A 57 -2.28 16.55 5.40
C LEU A 57 -3.31 17.32 6.25
N GLN A 58 -4.24 18.04 5.64
CA GLN A 58 -5.35 18.70 6.34
C GLN A 58 -6.22 17.66 7.08
N ASN A 59 -6.61 16.58 6.39
CA ASN A 59 -7.35 15.46 7.01
C ASN A 59 -6.58 14.76 8.15
N ARG A 60 -5.24 14.85 8.17
CA ARG A 60 -4.40 14.35 9.27
C ARG A 60 -4.51 15.22 10.53
N ILE A 61 -4.56 16.55 10.37
CA ILE A 61 -4.62 17.49 11.51
C ILE A 61 -5.93 17.29 12.29
N ASP A 62 -7.02 17.00 11.59
CA ASP A 62 -8.35 16.78 12.18
C ASP A 62 -8.55 15.36 12.76
N SER A 63 -7.56 14.48 12.60
CA SER A 63 -7.64 13.09 13.04
C SER A 63 -7.04 12.93 14.44
N GLU A 64 -7.86 13.03 15.49
CA GLU A 64 -7.60 12.52 16.86
C GLU A 64 -7.54 10.96 16.92
N GLY A 65 -6.95 10.34 15.89
CA GLY A 65 -7.10 8.92 15.60
C GLY A 65 -6.26 8.01 16.51
N LYS A 66 -6.87 6.90 16.96
CA LYS A 66 -6.18 5.75 17.55
C LYS A 66 -4.97 5.34 16.69
N LYS A 67 -3.81 5.23 17.32
CA LYS A 67 -2.57 4.75 16.68
C LYS A 67 -2.76 3.29 16.24
N THR A 68 -2.39 2.98 15.00
CA THR A 68 -2.35 1.62 14.47
C THR A 68 -0.89 1.24 14.25
N THR A 69 -0.45 0.16 14.89
CA THR A 69 0.89 -0.39 14.69
C THR A 69 0.85 -1.35 13.50
N ILE A 70 1.76 -1.16 12.55
CA ILE A 70 1.94 -2.04 11.39
C ILE A 70 3.38 -2.54 11.34
N TYR A 71 3.56 -3.73 10.76
CA TYR A 71 4.89 -4.24 10.45
C TYR A 71 5.29 -3.83 9.02
N ILE A 72 6.48 -3.25 8.88
CA ILE A 72 7.09 -2.92 7.60
C ILE A 72 8.46 -3.59 7.52
N ASN A 73 8.76 -4.18 6.36
CA ASN A 73 10.08 -4.77 6.14
C ASN A 73 11.13 -3.69 5.81
N GLY A 74 12.41 -4.05 5.90
CA GLY A 74 13.52 -3.10 5.68
C GLY A 74 13.53 -2.47 4.29
N ARG A 75 13.11 -3.21 3.26
CA ARG A 75 13.05 -2.70 1.89
C ARG A 75 12.00 -1.60 1.73
N THR A 76 10.81 -1.85 2.28
CA THR A 76 9.70 -0.90 2.32
C THR A 76 10.10 0.36 3.07
N LEU A 77 10.78 0.22 4.21
CA LEU A 77 11.26 1.35 5.00
C LEU A 77 12.21 2.25 4.19
N VAL A 78 13.23 1.66 3.55
CA VAL A 78 14.20 2.39 2.72
C VAL A 78 13.52 3.05 1.51
N ALA A 79 12.55 2.39 0.89
CA ALA A 79 11.79 2.98 -0.21
C ALA A 79 10.98 4.19 0.27
N LEU A 80 10.26 4.07 1.39
CA LEU A 80 9.51 5.18 2.00
C LEU A 80 10.42 6.34 2.37
N ASP A 81 11.62 6.09 2.90
CA ASP A 81 12.61 7.13 3.21
C ASP A 81 12.97 7.97 1.99
N ARG A 82 13.35 7.30 0.90
CA ARG A 82 13.75 7.97 -0.35
C ARG A 82 12.62 8.79 -0.93
N VAL A 83 11.40 8.25 -0.94
CA VAL A 83 10.22 8.92 -1.50
C VAL A 83 9.82 10.10 -0.63
N THR A 84 9.80 9.93 0.70
CA THR A 84 9.49 11.00 1.64
C THR A 84 10.48 12.15 1.51
N GLN A 85 11.78 11.85 1.39
CA GLN A 85 12.79 12.88 1.16
C GLN A 85 12.60 13.60 -0.17
N ALA A 86 12.36 12.87 -1.26
CA ALA A 86 12.13 13.44 -2.58
C ALA A 86 10.90 14.38 -2.59
N ILE A 87 9.78 13.95 -1.99
CA ILE A 87 8.57 14.75 -1.92
C ILE A 87 8.80 16.03 -1.10
N ASN A 88 9.44 15.93 0.08
CA ASN A 88 9.73 17.11 0.91
C ASN A 88 10.72 18.09 0.27
N LEU A 89 11.57 17.64 -0.66
CA LEU A 89 12.43 18.54 -1.45
C LEU A 89 11.66 19.28 -2.56
N ILE A 90 10.61 18.64 -3.10
CA ILE A 90 9.80 19.20 -4.19
C ILE A 90 8.74 20.15 -3.63
N LEU A 91 8.03 19.74 -2.58
CA LEU A 91 6.99 20.53 -1.94
C LEU A 91 7.66 21.60 -1.08
N LYS A 92 7.71 22.84 -1.59
CA LYS A 92 8.05 24.01 -0.77
C LYS A 92 6.95 24.16 0.29
N PRO A 93 7.30 24.23 1.58
CA PRO A 93 6.41 23.80 2.65
C PRO A 93 5.18 24.71 2.80
N PRO A 94 3.96 24.17 2.86
CA PRO A 94 2.89 24.78 3.63
C PRO A 94 2.95 24.21 5.05
N SER A 95 3.67 24.86 5.96
CA SER A 95 3.58 24.70 7.44
C SER A 95 3.78 23.30 8.09
N SER A 96 3.85 22.19 7.34
CA SER A 96 3.95 20.84 7.89
C SER A 96 4.76 19.90 6.99
N PHE A 97 5.64 19.10 7.60
CA PHE A 97 6.53 18.16 6.93
C PHE A 97 5.81 16.82 6.67
N ILE A 98 5.98 16.26 5.47
CA ILE A 98 5.42 14.96 5.11
C ILE A 98 6.22 13.84 5.76
N THR A 99 5.54 12.91 6.40
CA THR A 99 6.14 11.74 7.04
C THR A 99 6.01 10.49 6.17
N ARG A 100 6.79 9.46 6.49
CA ARG A 100 6.68 8.13 5.85
C ARG A 100 5.26 7.57 5.90
N THR A 101 4.57 7.80 7.02
CA THR A 101 3.19 7.37 7.23
C THR A 101 2.25 8.05 6.25
N ASP A 102 2.43 9.36 6.03
CA ASP A 102 1.60 10.11 5.07
C ASP A 102 1.80 9.57 3.65
N VAL A 103 3.05 9.32 3.24
CA VAL A 103 3.36 8.71 1.93
C VAL A 103 2.70 7.33 1.79
N LEU A 104 2.82 6.48 2.81
CA LEU A 104 2.22 5.15 2.78
C LEU A 104 0.68 5.22 2.73
N GLU A 105 0.05 6.08 3.51
CA GLU A 105 -1.40 6.25 3.54
C GLU A 105 -1.94 6.79 2.21
N VAL A 106 -1.23 7.73 1.58
CA VAL A 106 -1.55 8.23 0.23
C VAL A 106 -1.41 7.10 -0.80
N LEU A 107 -0.33 6.31 -0.74
CA LEU A 107 -0.18 5.14 -1.60
C LEU A 107 -1.33 4.15 -1.44
N ILE A 108 -1.73 3.83 -0.21
CA ILE A 108 -2.86 2.93 0.05
C ILE A 108 -4.15 3.53 -0.51
N LEU A 109 -4.40 4.82 -0.28
CA LEU A 109 -5.61 5.50 -0.72
C LEU A 109 -5.77 5.44 -2.25
N HIS A 110 -4.68 5.66 -2.98
CA HIS A 110 -4.72 5.79 -4.44
C HIS A 110 -4.43 4.49 -5.21
N CYS A 111 -3.65 3.57 -4.63
CA CYS A 111 -3.10 2.43 -5.37
C CYS A 111 -3.48 1.06 -4.80
N ALA A 112 -4.26 0.98 -3.72
CA ALA A 112 -4.60 -0.33 -3.12
C ALA A 112 -5.31 -1.26 -4.10
N ASP A 113 -6.25 -0.76 -4.89
CA ASP A 113 -6.98 -1.58 -5.87
C ASP A 113 -6.06 -2.02 -7.03
N ASP A 114 -5.11 -1.17 -7.44
CA ASP A 114 -4.10 -1.55 -8.43
C ASP A 114 -3.19 -2.67 -7.93
N VAL A 115 -2.84 -2.65 -6.63
CA VAL A 115 -2.03 -3.72 -6.03
C VAL A 115 -2.82 -5.02 -5.97
N ARG A 116 -4.12 -4.98 -5.65
CA ARG A 116 -4.99 -6.15 -5.75
C ARG A 116 -4.95 -6.73 -7.16
N ASP A 117 -5.17 -5.89 -8.16
CA ASP A 117 -5.24 -6.33 -9.55
C ASP A 117 -3.88 -6.85 -10.04
N TYR A 118 -2.77 -6.26 -9.59
CA TYR A 118 -1.42 -6.75 -9.84
C TYR A 118 -1.22 -8.18 -9.33
N TYR A 119 -1.54 -8.47 -8.07
CA TYR A 119 -1.36 -9.81 -7.52
C TYR A 119 -2.30 -10.85 -8.16
N LEU A 120 -3.55 -10.48 -8.44
CA LEU A 120 -4.49 -11.35 -9.14
C LEU A 120 -4.02 -11.67 -10.57
N THR A 121 -3.45 -10.68 -11.26
CA THR A 121 -2.91 -10.86 -12.62
C THR A 121 -1.68 -11.74 -12.61
N GLN A 122 -0.72 -11.47 -11.71
CA GLN A 122 0.48 -12.28 -11.55
C GLN A 122 0.16 -13.75 -11.23
N TYR A 123 -0.88 -14.00 -10.43
CA TYR A 123 -1.35 -15.36 -10.17
C TYR A 123 -1.88 -16.05 -11.43
N ARG A 124 -2.73 -15.36 -12.21
CA ARG A 124 -3.26 -15.89 -13.49
C ARG A 124 -2.15 -16.20 -14.49
N GLU A 125 -1.17 -15.30 -14.61
CA GLU A 125 -0.04 -15.44 -15.54
C GLU A 125 0.92 -16.57 -15.13
N LYS A 126 1.10 -16.80 -13.82
CA LYS A 126 1.93 -17.90 -13.32
C LYS A 126 1.27 -19.29 -13.43
N GLY A 127 0.04 -19.38 -13.94
CA GLY A 127 -0.59 -20.65 -14.28
C GLY A 127 -0.98 -21.53 -13.09
N PHE A 128 -1.20 -20.97 -11.90
CA PHE A 128 -1.73 -21.71 -10.75
C PHE A 128 -3.23 -22.04 -10.88
N CYS A 129 -3.74 -22.26 -12.09
CA CYS A 129 -5.01 -22.95 -12.28
C CYS A 129 -4.73 -24.45 -12.19
N ASP A 130 -5.55 -25.14 -11.39
CA ASP A 130 -5.50 -26.57 -11.02
C ASP A 130 -4.50 -26.81 -9.86
N GLU A 131 -4.91 -26.98 -8.61
CA GLU A 131 -5.78 -28.04 -8.09
C GLU A 131 -6.67 -27.54 -6.92
N GLN A 132 -7.92 -27.17 -7.22
CA GLN A 132 -9.03 -27.43 -6.31
C GLN A 132 -10.17 -28.03 -7.12
N LYS A 133 -9.91 -29.21 -7.67
CA LYS A 133 -10.98 -30.12 -8.07
C LYS A 133 -10.84 -31.40 -7.25
N SER A 134 -11.89 -31.67 -6.49
CA SER A 134 -12.33 -32.98 -6.03
C SER A 134 -11.43 -33.67 -5.00
N ASP A 135 -11.86 -33.60 -3.74
CA ASP A 135 -12.10 -34.83 -3.00
C ASP A 135 -13.44 -34.69 -2.26
N LEU A 136 -14.47 -35.24 -2.92
CA LEU A 136 -15.78 -35.57 -2.41
C LEU A 136 -15.81 -37.10 -2.27
#